data_AF-A0A2D7RRQ5-F1
#
_entry.id   AF-A0A2D7RRQ5-F1
#
_cell.length_a   1.000
_cell.length_b   1.000
_cell.length_c   1.000
_cell.angle_alpha   90.00
_cell.angle_beta   90.00
_cell.angle_gamma   90.00
#
_symmetry.space_group_name_H-M   'P 1'
#
loop_
_entity.id
_entity.type
_entity.pdbx_description
1 polymer ?
#
loop_
_entity_poly.entity_id
_entity_poly.type
_entity_poly.pdbx_seq_one_letter_code
_entity_poly.pdbx_strand_id
1 'polypeptide(L)'
;MEKINFKHSIIFFNFCILISPLYLISNFEPVILCLFLILILGISHGALDNIKGEKLLKLFGYKQSIAFYFIYIIISLLIIILWLILPNIILLLFLIVAAYHFGKEDTIFSFKRKFFISECLFFLKGSTVIIAPLLLKREETNEIFKILNFDIFEAKFFNNEFLIAMLCLSFFSALYISKKQNTNLKGVMIMDFFSLIILNFFLSPILAFTLYFCFLHSIRHSISLIFELSKSFKPGFKKFINKAIPLTFTTAIMFLFAIYFLNNFYKLDEAIYKVIFIGLASLTFPHILLEYLLEKNEKRT
;
A
#
# COMPACT_ATOMS: atom_id res chain seq x y z
N MET A 1 7.73 -5.19 19.48
CA MET A 1 6.94 -4.90 18.27
C MET A 1 5.44 -5.04 18.52
N GLU A 2 4.94 -6.19 18.98
CA GLU A 2 3.49 -6.43 19.19
C GLU A 2 2.76 -5.34 19.99
N LYS A 3 3.27 -4.97 21.18
CA LYS A 3 2.65 -3.93 22.03
C LYS A 3 2.56 -2.56 21.33
N ILE A 4 3.52 -2.24 20.46
CA ILE A 4 3.53 -0.99 19.70
C ILE A 4 2.45 -1.04 18.61
N ASN A 5 2.42 -2.13 17.83
CA ASN A 5 1.43 -2.30 16.77
C ASN A 5 -0.01 -2.37 17.30
N PHE A 6 -0.23 -3.00 18.46
CA PHE A 6 -1.54 -3.01 19.10
C PHE A 6 -2.00 -1.60 19.49
N LYS A 7 -1.13 -0.83 20.16
CA LYS A 7 -1.42 0.57 20.51
C LYS A 7 -1.65 1.44 19.27
N HIS A 8 -0.83 1.27 18.25
CA HIS A 8 -0.96 1.98 16.97
C HIS A 8 -2.31 1.70 16.31
N SER A 9 -2.75 0.44 16.28
CA SER A 9 -4.04 0.05 15.71
C SER A 9 -5.22 0.63 16.50
N ILE A 10 -5.13 0.67 17.84
CA ILE A 10 -6.13 1.36 18.69
C ILE A 10 -6.19 2.84 18.35
N ILE A 11 -5.05 3.52 18.29
CA ILE A 11 -4.98 4.95 17.99
C ILE A 11 -5.57 5.23 16.61
N PHE A 12 -5.18 4.45 15.61
CA PHE A 12 -5.67 4.61 14.25
C PHE A 12 -7.18 4.34 14.14
N PHE A 13 -7.69 3.29 14.78
CA PHE A 13 -9.11 2.98 14.78
C PHE A 13 -9.95 4.11 15.39
N ASN A 14 -9.52 4.65 16.55
CA ASN A 14 -10.18 5.80 17.16
C ASN A 14 -10.06 7.06 16.30
N PHE A 15 -8.91 7.29 15.66
CA PHE A 15 -8.73 8.38 14.70
C PHE A 15 -9.73 8.25 13.53
N CYS A 16 -9.92 7.06 12.98
CA CYS A 16 -10.91 6.81 11.91
C CYS A 16 -12.32 7.18 12.36
N ILE A 17 -12.72 6.79 13.58
CA ILE A 17 -14.04 7.14 14.15
C ILE A 17 -14.21 8.65 14.29
N LEU A 18 -13.17 9.36 14.74
CA LEU A 18 -13.23 10.80 15.00
C LEU A 18 -13.22 11.64 13.72
N ILE A 19 -12.39 11.27 12.74
CA ILE A 19 -12.20 12.08 11.52
C ILE A 19 -13.34 11.89 10.50
N SER A 20 -13.95 10.70 10.49
CA SER A 20 -14.93 10.32 9.49
C SER A 20 -16.19 11.22 9.48
N PRO A 21 -16.79 11.59 10.63
CA PRO A 21 -17.91 12.53 10.67
C PRO A 21 -17.53 13.96 10.29
N LEU A 22 -16.27 14.38 10.53
CA LEU A 22 -15.82 15.76 10.24
C LEU A 22 -15.74 16.02 8.74
N TYR A 23 -15.41 15.01 7.94
CA TYR A 23 -15.37 15.14 6.48
C TYR A 23 -16.72 15.48 5.86
N LEU A 24 -17.81 14.91 6.40
CA LEU A 24 -19.18 15.18 5.93
C LEU A 24 -19.58 16.66 6.10
N ILE A 25 -18.89 17.41 6.96
CA ILE A 25 -19.14 18.83 7.19
C ILE A 25 -18.33 19.69 6.21
N SER A 26 -17.14 19.25 5.81
CA SER A 26 -16.23 20.06 5.01
C SER A 26 -16.61 20.12 3.51
N ASN A 27 -17.31 19.12 2.97
CA ASN A 27 -17.73 19.02 1.56
C ASN A 27 -16.64 19.40 0.53
N PHE A 28 -15.37 19.13 0.84
CA PHE A 28 -14.23 19.42 -0.03
C PHE A 28 -13.36 18.17 -0.12
N GLU A 29 -12.99 17.76 -1.34
CA GLU A 29 -12.08 16.65 -1.55
C GLU A 29 -10.62 17.14 -1.48
N PRO A 30 -9.83 16.74 -0.47
CA PRO A 30 -8.53 17.34 -0.22
C PRO A 30 -7.42 16.63 -1.02
N VAL A 31 -7.52 16.61 -2.35
CA VAL A 31 -6.60 15.87 -3.25
C VAL A 31 -5.14 16.29 -3.06
N ILE A 32 -4.88 17.60 -2.92
CA ILE A 32 -3.53 18.14 -2.70
C ILE A 32 -2.96 17.69 -1.34
N LEU A 33 -3.78 17.68 -0.29
CA LEU A 33 -3.39 17.14 1.01
C LEU A 33 -3.06 15.66 0.90
N CYS A 34 -3.86 14.91 0.14
CA CYS A 34 -3.64 13.49 -0.08
C CYS A 34 -2.29 13.24 -0.76
N LEU A 35 -1.99 13.98 -1.84
CA LEU A 35 -0.70 13.97 -2.50
C LEU A 35 0.44 14.24 -1.50
N PHE A 36 0.34 15.32 -0.73
CA PHE A 36 1.39 15.69 0.23
C PHE A 36 1.66 14.59 1.26
N LEU A 37 0.60 13.99 1.81
CA LEU A 37 0.70 12.89 2.76
C LEU A 37 1.35 11.65 2.12
N ILE A 38 0.96 11.29 0.90
CA ILE A 38 1.55 10.17 0.16
C ILE A 38 3.03 10.42 -0.12
N LEU A 39 3.40 11.63 -0.56
CA LEU A 39 4.79 11.94 -0.88
C LEU A 39 5.72 11.87 0.34
N ILE A 40 5.23 12.20 1.53
CA ILE A 40 6.06 12.23 2.75
C ILE A 40 6.00 10.92 3.52
N LEU A 41 4.79 10.42 3.78
CA LEU A 41 4.57 9.25 4.64
C LEU A 41 4.41 7.97 3.82
N GLY A 42 3.66 8.03 2.72
CA GLY A 42 3.40 6.87 1.86
C GLY A 42 4.66 6.31 1.20
N ILE A 43 5.38 7.14 0.45
CA ILE A 43 6.61 6.76 -0.27
C ILE A 43 7.70 6.26 0.71
N SER A 44 7.66 6.71 1.97
CA SER A 44 8.63 6.27 2.99
C SER A 44 8.62 4.76 3.25
N HIS A 45 7.54 4.06 2.88
CA HIS A 45 7.39 2.61 2.94
C HIS A 45 8.54 1.88 2.21
N GLY A 46 8.80 2.22 0.94
CA GLY A 46 9.88 1.66 0.13
C GLY A 46 11.23 2.39 0.28
N ALA A 47 11.40 3.26 1.27
CA ALA A 47 12.54 4.17 1.30
C ALA A 47 13.89 3.52 1.64
N LEU A 48 13.88 2.25 2.06
CA LEU A 48 15.09 1.46 2.27
C LEU A 48 15.35 0.43 1.15
N ASP A 49 14.62 0.51 0.04
CA ASP A 49 14.77 -0.39 -1.12
C ASP A 49 16.20 -0.40 -1.66
N ASN A 50 16.88 0.74 -1.65
CA ASN A 50 18.29 0.81 -2.04
C ASN A 50 19.20 -0.04 -1.15
N ILE A 51 18.98 -0.06 0.16
CA ILE A 51 19.77 -0.85 1.11
C ILE A 51 19.46 -2.33 0.96
N LYS A 52 18.17 -2.66 0.81
CA LYS A 52 17.68 -4.02 0.55
C LYS A 52 18.22 -4.54 -0.79
N GLY A 53 18.19 -3.71 -1.82
CA GLY A 53 18.73 -3.96 -3.15
C GLY A 53 20.24 -4.21 -3.15
N GLU A 54 21.01 -3.38 -2.46
CA GLU A 54 22.44 -3.60 -2.28
C GLU A 54 22.74 -4.93 -1.59
N LYS A 55 21.93 -5.30 -0.58
CA LYS A 55 22.05 -6.60 0.09
C LYS A 55 21.77 -7.75 -0.88
N LEU A 56 20.72 -7.65 -1.68
CA LEU A 56 20.37 -8.68 -2.68
C LEU A 56 21.45 -8.83 -3.75
N LEU A 57 21.96 -7.73 -4.29
CA LEU A 57 23.01 -7.74 -5.30
C LEU A 57 24.30 -8.40 -4.78
N LYS A 58 24.66 -8.15 -3.52
CA LYS A 58 25.79 -8.80 -2.86
C LYS A 58 25.59 -10.32 -2.75
N LEU A 59 24.37 -10.79 -2.48
CA LEU A 59 24.05 -12.22 -2.47
C LEU A 59 24.24 -12.86 -3.86
N PHE A 60 24.05 -12.10 -4.94
CA PHE A 60 24.32 -12.52 -6.31
C PHE A 60 25.76 -12.26 -6.80
N GLY A 61 26.66 -11.78 -5.93
CA GLY A 61 28.07 -11.54 -6.26
C GLY A 61 28.38 -10.18 -6.89
N TYR A 62 27.40 -9.28 -7.03
CA TYR A 62 27.61 -7.93 -7.56
C TYR A 62 27.98 -6.95 -6.44
N LYS A 63 29.02 -6.13 -6.66
CA LYS A 63 29.53 -5.16 -5.67
C LYS A 63 29.00 -3.73 -5.85
N GLN A 64 28.48 -3.38 -7.03
CA GLN A 64 28.09 -2.00 -7.36
C GLN A 64 26.64 -1.71 -6.96
N SER A 65 26.46 -0.66 -6.15
CA SER A 65 25.13 -0.15 -5.76
C SER A 65 24.38 0.52 -6.91
N ILE A 66 25.10 1.08 -7.89
CA ILE A 66 24.51 1.73 -9.08
C ILE A 66 23.65 0.79 -9.92
N ALA A 67 24.03 -0.49 -10.01
CA ALA A 67 23.26 -1.48 -10.75
C ALA A 67 21.83 -1.63 -10.21
N PHE A 68 21.64 -1.48 -8.89
CA PHE A 68 20.32 -1.53 -8.27
C PHE A 68 19.42 -0.40 -8.82
N TYR A 69 19.88 0.84 -8.75
CA TYR A 69 19.10 1.99 -9.22
C TYR A 69 18.75 1.87 -10.70
N PHE A 70 19.69 1.42 -11.53
CA PHE A 70 19.46 1.21 -12.96
C PHE A 70 18.37 0.17 -13.22
N ILE A 71 18.45 -1.01 -12.57
CA ILE A 71 17.43 -2.06 -12.69
C ILE A 71 16.08 -1.57 -12.18
N TYR A 72 16.05 -0.90 -11.03
CA TYR A 72 14.82 -0.40 -10.42
C TYR A 72 14.12 0.60 -11.36
N ILE A 73 14.85 1.59 -11.88
CA ILE A 73 14.33 2.59 -12.83
C ILE A 73 13.83 1.93 -14.12
N ILE A 74 14.55 0.95 -14.67
CA ILE A 74 14.10 0.22 -15.87
C ILE A 74 12.78 -0.50 -15.62
N ILE A 75 12.66 -1.20 -14.49
CA ILE A 75 11.42 -1.90 -14.15
C ILE A 75 10.28 -0.89 -13.97
N SER A 76 10.51 0.22 -13.26
CA SER A 76 9.51 1.29 -13.10
C SER A 76 9.06 1.87 -14.43
N LEU A 77 9.99 2.20 -15.33
CA LEU A 77 9.69 2.71 -16.68
C LEU A 77 8.93 1.69 -17.52
N LEU A 78 9.32 0.41 -17.45
CA LEU A 78 8.62 -0.67 -18.14
C LEU A 78 7.17 -0.78 -17.68
N ILE A 79 6.90 -0.69 -16.37
CA ILE A 79 5.54 -0.68 -15.84
C ILE A 79 4.74 0.51 -16.37
N ILE A 80 5.32 1.71 -16.42
CA ILE A 80 4.65 2.90 -16.98
C ILE A 80 4.32 2.68 -18.46
N ILE A 81 5.27 2.21 -19.26
CA ILE A 81 5.06 1.92 -20.69
C ILE A 81 3.95 0.87 -20.87
N LEU A 82 4.01 -0.22 -20.12
CA LEU A 82 2.99 -1.27 -20.17
C LEU A 82 1.62 -0.75 -19.74
N TRP A 83 1.55 0.15 -18.76
CA TRP A 83 0.29 0.79 -18.35
C TRP A 83 -0.32 1.60 -19.48
N LEU A 84 0.49 2.33 -20.24
CA LEU A 84 0.01 3.14 -21.36
C LEU A 84 -0.52 2.27 -22.51
N ILE A 85 0.06 1.08 -22.74
CA ILE A 85 -0.35 0.16 -23.82
C ILE A 85 -1.55 -0.71 -23.37
N LEU A 86 -1.55 -1.20 -22.13
CA LEU A 86 -2.48 -2.20 -21.60
C LEU A 86 -3.03 -1.80 -20.21
N PRO A 87 -3.70 -0.65 -20.06
CA PRO A 87 -4.07 -0.10 -18.75
C PRO A 87 -4.96 -1.06 -17.94
N ASN A 88 -5.95 -1.68 -18.59
CA ASN A 88 -6.82 -2.68 -17.99
C ASN A 88 -6.06 -3.86 -17.37
N ILE A 89 -5.10 -4.43 -18.11
CA ILE A 89 -4.34 -5.60 -17.65
C ILE A 89 -3.39 -5.20 -16.52
N ILE A 90 -2.65 -4.10 -16.69
CA ILE A 90 -1.65 -3.68 -15.71
C ILE A 90 -2.29 -3.20 -14.41
N LEU A 91 -3.39 -2.44 -14.47
CA LEU A 91 -4.10 -2.04 -13.25
C LEU A 91 -4.73 -3.25 -12.56
N LEU A 92 -5.31 -4.22 -13.29
CA LEU A 92 -5.85 -5.43 -12.67
C LEU A 92 -4.75 -6.24 -11.95
N LEU A 93 -3.59 -6.42 -12.60
CA LEU A 93 -2.43 -7.08 -12.00
C LEU A 93 -1.93 -6.30 -10.78
N PHE A 94 -1.84 -4.98 -10.86
CA PHE A 94 -1.45 -4.12 -9.75
C PHE A 94 -2.39 -4.30 -8.55
N LEU A 95 -3.71 -4.29 -8.79
CA LEU A 95 -4.71 -4.50 -7.75
C LEU A 95 -4.59 -5.89 -7.11
N ILE A 96 -4.37 -6.94 -7.88
CA ILE A 96 -4.16 -8.30 -7.34
C ILE A 96 -2.91 -8.35 -6.46
N VAL A 97 -1.79 -7.81 -6.95
CA VAL A 97 -0.50 -7.80 -6.25
C VAL A 97 -0.58 -6.94 -4.99
N ALA A 98 -1.22 -5.77 -5.07
CA ALA A 98 -1.43 -4.86 -3.94
C ALA A 98 -2.30 -5.49 -2.85
N ALA A 99 -3.41 -6.17 -3.21
CA ALA A 99 -4.25 -6.90 -2.26
C ALA A 99 -3.43 -7.93 -1.48
N TYR A 100 -2.63 -8.73 -2.18
CA TYR A 100 -1.74 -9.69 -1.53
C TYR A 100 -0.73 -8.99 -0.59
N HIS A 101 -0.07 -7.95 -1.07
CA HIS A 101 0.96 -7.22 -0.32
C HIS A 101 0.40 -6.59 0.96
N PHE A 102 -0.69 -5.84 0.88
CA PHE A 102 -1.38 -5.30 2.05
C PHE A 102 -1.80 -6.39 3.03
N GLY A 103 -2.35 -7.49 2.52
CA GLY A 103 -2.75 -8.64 3.33
C GLY A 103 -1.61 -9.22 4.17
N LYS A 104 -0.47 -9.47 3.51
CA LYS A 104 0.73 -10.06 4.10
C LYS A 104 1.41 -9.08 5.06
N GLU A 105 1.69 -7.86 4.64
CA GLU A 105 2.45 -6.90 5.45
C GLU A 105 1.67 -6.37 6.66
N ASP A 106 0.35 -6.18 6.53
CA ASP A 106 -0.46 -5.78 7.67
C ASP A 106 -0.64 -6.95 8.67
N THR A 107 -0.25 -8.17 8.30
CA THR A 107 -0.13 -9.28 9.24
C THR A 107 1.19 -9.18 10.02
N ILE A 108 1.14 -8.41 11.12
CA ILE A 108 2.30 -8.09 11.99
C ILE A 108 2.95 -9.28 12.74
N PHE A 109 2.52 -10.50 12.48
CA PHE A 109 3.01 -11.70 13.13
C PHE A 109 3.23 -12.82 12.10
N SER A 110 4.14 -13.74 12.43
CA SER A 110 4.41 -14.89 11.56
C SER A 110 3.20 -15.81 11.49
N PHE A 111 2.70 -16.07 10.29
CA PHE A 111 1.68 -17.07 10.01
C PHE A 111 2.25 -18.20 9.14
N LYS A 112 2.41 -19.40 9.72
CA LYS A 112 3.00 -20.56 9.03
C LYS A 112 1.93 -21.58 8.67
N ARG A 113 1.70 -21.77 7.37
CA ARG A 113 0.87 -22.82 6.76
C ARG A 113 1.51 -23.30 5.45
N LYS A 114 0.87 -24.25 4.75
CA LYS A 114 1.26 -24.58 3.37
C LYS A 114 1.22 -23.30 2.53
N PHE A 115 2.25 -23.09 1.72
CA PHE A 115 2.48 -21.86 0.95
C PHE A 115 1.21 -21.35 0.25
N PHE A 116 0.57 -22.15 -0.60
CA PHE A 116 -0.64 -21.71 -1.32
C PHE A 116 -1.79 -21.24 -0.42
N ILE A 117 -1.94 -21.84 0.76
CA ILE A 117 -3.00 -21.46 1.70
C ILE A 117 -2.67 -20.11 2.36
N SER A 118 -1.41 -19.87 2.75
CA SER A 118 -1.01 -18.58 3.30
C SER A 118 -1.17 -17.45 2.28
N GLU A 119 -0.72 -17.66 1.04
CA GLU A 119 -0.79 -16.62 0.01
C GLU A 119 -2.24 -16.24 -0.32
N CYS A 120 -3.13 -17.24 -0.44
CA CYS A 120 -4.55 -17.01 -0.68
C CYS A 120 -5.23 -16.26 0.47
N LEU A 121 -4.93 -16.63 1.72
CA LEU A 121 -5.46 -15.93 2.89
C LEU A 121 -4.97 -14.48 2.96
N PHE A 122 -3.69 -14.22 2.66
CA PHE A 122 -3.18 -12.86 2.59
C PHE A 122 -3.88 -12.06 1.49
N PHE A 123 -3.99 -12.60 0.28
CA PHE A 123 -4.75 -11.96 -0.80
C PHE A 123 -6.18 -11.62 -0.40
N LEU A 124 -6.93 -12.58 0.16
CA LEU A 124 -8.30 -12.36 0.62
C LEU A 124 -8.37 -11.28 1.71
N LYS A 125 -7.45 -11.31 2.69
CA LYS A 125 -7.43 -10.31 3.77
C LYS A 125 -7.19 -8.89 3.22
N GLY A 126 -6.23 -8.72 2.31
CA GLY A 126 -5.90 -7.40 1.78
C GLY A 126 -6.85 -6.92 0.68
N SER A 127 -7.66 -7.79 0.10
CA SER A 127 -8.66 -7.38 -0.90
C SER A 127 -9.69 -6.38 -0.34
N THR A 128 -9.87 -6.28 0.98
CA THR A 128 -10.71 -5.23 1.59
C THR A 128 -10.34 -3.83 1.11
N VAL A 129 -9.06 -3.53 0.90
CA VAL A 129 -8.59 -2.21 0.46
C VAL A 129 -9.19 -1.82 -0.90
N ILE A 130 -9.50 -2.80 -1.74
CA ILE A 130 -10.01 -2.61 -3.11
C ILE A 130 -11.53 -2.76 -3.14
N ILE A 131 -12.06 -3.78 -2.44
CA ILE A 131 -13.49 -4.10 -2.48
C ILE A 131 -14.32 -3.10 -1.65
N ALA A 132 -13.79 -2.56 -0.55
CA ALA A 132 -14.51 -1.59 0.27
C ALA A 132 -14.91 -0.31 -0.49
N PRO A 133 -14.01 0.41 -1.19
CA PRO A 133 -14.41 1.57 -1.99
C PRO A 133 -15.33 1.18 -3.17
N LEU A 134 -15.09 0.05 -3.83
CA LEU A 134 -15.94 -0.45 -4.92
C LEU A 134 -17.38 -0.76 -4.49
N LEU A 135 -17.61 -1.10 -3.21
CA LEU A 135 -18.94 -1.36 -2.67
C LEU A 135 -19.57 -0.09 -2.07
N LEU A 136 -18.81 0.68 -1.28
CA LEU A 136 -19.33 1.77 -0.44
C LEU A 136 -19.31 3.14 -1.14
N LYS A 137 -18.46 3.32 -2.17
CA LYS A 137 -18.24 4.55 -2.94
C LYS A 137 -18.07 4.23 -4.43
N ARG A 138 -18.98 3.43 -4.98
CA ARG A 138 -18.80 2.83 -6.32
C ARG A 138 -18.65 3.88 -7.42
N GLU A 139 -19.50 4.90 -7.41
CA GLU A 139 -19.51 5.92 -8.46
C GLU A 139 -18.17 6.66 -8.48
N GLU A 140 -17.75 7.19 -7.34
CA GLU A 140 -16.49 7.92 -7.18
C GLU A 140 -15.26 7.02 -7.47
N THR A 141 -15.33 5.74 -7.08
CA THR A 141 -14.26 4.77 -7.37
C THR A 141 -14.15 4.49 -8.87
N ASN A 142 -15.27 4.32 -9.56
CA ASN A 142 -15.29 4.11 -11.01
C ASN A 142 -14.87 5.36 -11.78
N GLU A 143 -15.14 6.57 -11.28
CA GLU A 143 -14.61 7.81 -11.84
C GLU A 143 -13.07 7.84 -11.80
N ILE A 144 -12.46 7.47 -10.67
CA ILE A 144 -11.01 7.34 -10.57
C ILE A 144 -10.49 6.29 -11.57
N PHE A 145 -11.15 5.14 -11.68
CA PHE A 145 -10.73 4.11 -12.65
C PHE A 145 -10.86 4.57 -14.11
N LYS A 146 -11.89 5.33 -14.46
CA LYS A 146 -12.02 5.95 -15.79
C LYS A 146 -10.87 6.91 -16.08
N ILE A 147 -10.47 7.74 -15.11
CA ILE A 147 -9.30 8.63 -15.24
C ILE A 147 -8.02 7.81 -15.51
N LEU A 148 -7.95 6.58 -15.01
CA LEU A 148 -6.83 5.65 -15.23
C LEU A 148 -6.99 4.77 -16.48
N ASN A 149 -8.00 5.03 -17.32
CA ASN A 149 -8.37 4.24 -18.50
C ASN A 149 -8.67 2.77 -18.15
N PHE A 150 -9.44 2.56 -17.09
CA PHE A 150 -9.85 1.25 -16.60
C PHE A 150 -11.37 1.13 -16.45
N ASP A 151 -11.94 0.04 -16.98
CA ASP A 151 -13.40 -0.16 -17.03
C ASP A 151 -13.86 -1.58 -16.61
N ILE A 152 -12.95 -2.48 -16.24
CA ILE A 152 -13.28 -3.88 -15.91
C ILE A 152 -14.32 -4.02 -14.80
N PHE A 153 -14.32 -3.14 -13.79
CA PHE A 153 -15.25 -3.22 -12.67
C PHE A 153 -16.68 -2.76 -13.00
N GLU A 154 -16.92 -2.24 -14.21
CA GLU A 154 -18.28 -1.97 -14.70
C GLU A 154 -18.97 -3.24 -15.21
N ALA A 155 -18.23 -4.34 -15.40
CA ALA A 155 -18.81 -5.60 -15.82
C ALA A 155 -19.81 -6.14 -14.78
N LYS A 156 -20.94 -6.70 -15.27
CA LYS A 156 -22.04 -7.23 -14.44
C LYS A 156 -21.61 -8.23 -13.36
N PHE A 157 -20.47 -8.89 -13.55
CA PHE A 157 -19.89 -9.81 -12.57
C PHE A 157 -19.57 -9.14 -11.22
N PHE A 158 -19.14 -7.88 -11.23
CA PHE A 158 -18.79 -7.13 -10.01
C PHE A 158 -20.01 -6.48 -9.34
N ASN A 159 -21.09 -7.25 -9.20
CA ASN A 159 -22.31 -6.80 -8.54
C ASN A 159 -22.14 -6.69 -7.00
N ASN A 160 -23.13 -6.11 -6.32
CA ASN A 160 -23.09 -5.94 -4.86
C ASN A 160 -22.94 -7.26 -4.10
N GLU A 161 -23.61 -8.32 -4.54
CA GLU A 161 -23.57 -9.64 -3.90
C GLU A 161 -22.15 -10.22 -3.92
N PHE A 162 -21.48 -10.15 -5.08
CA PHE A 162 -20.09 -10.56 -5.24
C PHE A 162 -19.15 -9.76 -4.33
N LEU A 163 -19.28 -8.43 -4.32
CA LEU A 163 -18.43 -7.58 -3.48
C LEU A 163 -18.66 -7.83 -1.97
N ILE A 164 -19.91 -8.01 -1.55
CA ILE A 164 -20.25 -8.36 -0.16
C ILE A 164 -19.64 -9.73 0.20
N ALA A 165 -19.79 -10.73 -0.67
CA ALA A 165 -19.19 -12.05 -0.46
C ALA A 165 -17.66 -11.95 -0.31
N MET A 166 -16.99 -11.16 -1.16
CA MET A 166 -15.54 -10.93 -1.08
C MET A 166 -15.13 -10.20 0.21
N LEU A 167 -15.90 -9.22 0.71
CA LEU A 167 -15.62 -8.57 2.00
C LEU A 167 -15.80 -9.53 3.18
N CYS A 168 -16.84 -10.36 3.16
CA CYS A 168 -17.03 -11.41 4.16
C CYS A 168 -15.86 -12.39 4.16
N LEU A 169 -15.42 -12.85 2.98
CA LEU A 169 -14.25 -13.73 2.85
C LEU A 169 -12.98 -13.08 3.38
N SER A 170 -12.77 -11.79 3.12
CA SER A 170 -11.64 -11.03 3.68
C SER A 170 -11.67 -11.01 5.22
N PHE A 171 -12.84 -10.70 5.81
CA PHE A 171 -13.00 -10.68 7.26
C PHE A 171 -12.73 -12.06 7.88
N PHE A 172 -13.31 -13.12 7.30
CA PHE A 172 -13.07 -14.48 7.76
C PHE A 172 -11.61 -14.92 7.57
N SER A 173 -10.94 -14.46 6.51
CA SER A 173 -9.50 -14.68 6.34
C SER A 173 -8.70 -14.06 7.48
N ALA A 174 -8.98 -12.80 7.84
CA ALA A 174 -8.32 -12.11 8.95
C ALA A 174 -8.53 -12.82 10.31
N LEU A 175 -9.74 -13.29 10.58
CA LEU A 175 -10.06 -14.08 11.78
C LEU A 175 -9.35 -15.44 11.77
N TYR A 176 -9.28 -16.11 10.62
CA TYR A 176 -8.61 -17.39 10.48
C TYR A 176 -7.10 -17.27 10.70
N ILE A 177 -6.46 -16.27 10.09
CA ILE A 177 -5.02 -15.97 10.25
C ILE A 177 -4.67 -15.74 11.73
N SER A 178 -5.51 -14.98 12.45
CA SER A 178 -5.29 -14.63 13.86
C SER A 178 -5.85 -15.65 14.87
N LYS A 179 -6.51 -16.74 14.44
CA LYS A 179 -7.23 -17.67 15.32
C LYS A 179 -6.39 -18.21 16.49
N LYS A 180 -5.12 -18.53 16.23
CA LYS A 180 -4.17 -19.06 17.22
C LYS A 180 -3.37 -18.00 17.99
N GLN A 181 -3.58 -16.73 17.69
CA GLN A 181 -2.86 -15.62 18.33
C GLN A 181 -3.53 -15.15 19.62
N ASN A 182 -2.80 -14.34 20.39
CA ASN A 182 -3.32 -13.69 21.59
C ASN A 182 -4.46 -12.70 21.26
N THR A 183 -5.19 -12.28 22.29
CA THR A 183 -6.35 -11.37 22.16
C THR A 183 -5.97 -10.03 21.53
N ASN A 184 -4.78 -9.50 21.84
CA ASN A 184 -4.30 -8.24 21.29
C ASN A 184 -4.12 -8.31 19.77
N LEU A 185 -3.46 -9.35 19.25
CA LEU A 185 -3.22 -9.53 17.81
C LEU A 185 -4.51 -9.83 17.04
N LYS A 186 -5.46 -10.55 17.65
CA LYS A 186 -6.82 -10.68 17.11
C LYS A 186 -7.52 -9.33 17.03
N GLY A 187 -7.40 -8.52 18.10
CA GLY A 187 -7.91 -7.16 18.14
C GLY A 187 -7.35 -6.29 17.02
N VAL A 188 -6.04 -6.37 16.73
CA VAL A 188 -5.41 -5.67 15.59
C VAL A 188 -6.12 -6.00 14.29
N MET A 189 -6.30 -7.28 13.97
CA MET A 189 -6.95 -7.70 12.72
C MET A 189 -8.38 -7.18 12.56
N ILE A 190 -9.14 -7.17 13.67
CA ILE A 190 -10.52 -6.67 13.70
C ILE A 190 -10.53 -5.14 13.54
N MET A 191 -9.71 -4.42 14.30
CA MET A 191 -9.61 -2.96 14.23
C MET A 191 -9.18 -2.48 12.86
N ASP A 192 -8.19 -3.14 12.23
CA ASP A 192 -7.71 -2.78 10.90
C ASP A 192 -8.82 -2.93 9.85
N PHE A 193 -9.55 -4.07 9.88
CA PHE A 193 -10.66 -4.31 8.97
C PHE A 193 -11.76 -3.26 9.14
N PHE A 194 -12.22 -3.01 10.37
CA PHE A 194 -13.27 -2.01 10.60
C PHE A 194 -12.80 -0.57 10.35
N SER A 195 -11.51 -0.25 10.54
CA SER A 195 -10.96 1.05 10.14
C SER A 195 -11.13 1.28 8.64
N LEU A 196 -10.81 0.28 7.81
CA LEU A 196 -11.02 0.35 6.36
C LEU A 196 -12.50 0.54 5.99
N ILE A 197 -13.41 -0.16 6.66
CA ILE A 197 -14.86 0.01 6.43
C ILE A 197 -15.32 1.41 6.83
N ILE A 198 -14.92 1.91 8.00
CA ILE A 198 -15.27 3.25 8.48
C ILE A 198 -14.77 4.30 7.48
N LEU A 199 -13.49 4.26 7.10
CA LEU A 199 -12.93 5.24 6.16
C LEU A 199 -13.67 5.25 4.83
N ASN A 200 -13.93 4.08 4.23
CA ASN A 200 -14.61 4.01 2.93
C ASN A 200 -16.11 4.28 3.01
N PHE A 201 -16.74 4.16 4.18
CA PHE A 201 -18.14 4.55 4.34
C PHE A 201 -18.30 6.07 4.31
N PHE A 202 -17.40 6.80 4.98
CA PHE A 202 -17.55 8.24 5.20
C PHE A 202 -16.75 9.14 4.26
N LEU A 203 -15.56 8.71 3.82
CA LEU A 203 -14.62 9.54 3.08
C LEU A 203 -14.67 9.25 1.57
N SER A 204 -14.11 10.14 0.75
CA SER A 204 -13.89 9.84 -0.66
C SER A 204 -12.82 8.74 -0.83
N PRO A 205 -12.84 7.98 -1.94
CA PRO A 205 -11.92 6.85 -2.12
C PRO A 205 -10.44 7.25 -2.01
N ILE A 206 -10.03 8.41 -2.56
CA ILE A 206 -8.63 8.85 -2.48
C ILE A 206 -8.22 9.19 -1.04
N LEU A 207 -9.10 9.85 -0.27
CA LEU A 207 -8.81 10.22 1.10
C LEU A 207 -8.81 8.98 2.01
N ALA A 208 -9.77 8.07 1.84
CA ALA A 208 -9.82 6.80 2.55
C ALA A 208 -8.55 5.97 2.29
N PHE A 209 -8.15 5.82 1.02
CA PHE A 209 -6.92 5.14 0.64
C PHE A 209 -5.70 5.83 1.23
N THR A 210 -5.60 7.17 1.16
CA THR A 210 -4.47 7.92 1.69
C THR A 210 -4.31 7.73 3.19
N LEU A 211 -5.40 7.84 3.96
CA LEU A 211 -5.34 7.71 5.41
C LEU A 211 -4.93 6.30 5.83
N TYR A 212 -5.49 5.28 5.18
CA TYR A 212 -5.07 3.89 5.37
C TYR A 212 -3.60 3.67 4.99
N PHE A 213 -3.22 4.05 3.77
CA PHE A 213 -1.89 3.79 3.22
C PHE A 213 -0.80 4.50 4.01
N CYS A 214 -1.00 5.77 4.38
CA CYS A 214 0.00 6.54 5.11
C CYS A 214 0.05 6.18 6.59
N PHE A 215 -1.10 6.19 7.29
CA PHE A 215 -1.11 6.15 8.76
C PHE A 215 -1.27 4.75 9.35
N LEU A 216 -1.80 3.78 8.60
CA LEU A 216 -1.82 2.39 9.05
C LEU A 216 -0.68 1.60 8.41
N HIS A 217 -0.70 1.47 7.08
CA HIS A 217 0.19 0.56 6.37
C HIS A 217 1.65 1.02 6.40
N SER A 218 1.94 2.24 5.92
CA SER A 218 3.31 2.77 5.83
C SER A 218 3.97 2.95 7.20
N ILE A 219 3.24 3.44 8.21
CA ILE A 219 3.76 3.55 9.58
C ILE A 219 4.09 2.17 10.16
N ARG A 220 3.24 1.16 9.92
CA ARG A 220 3.47 -0.21 10.41
C ARG A 220 4.71 -0.84 9.77
N HIS A 221 4.87 -0.68 8.45
CA HIS A 221 6.09 -1.09 7.75
C HIS A 221 7.33 -0.37 8.30
N SER A 222 7.23 0.96 8.49
CA SER A 222 8.30 1.77 9.08
C SER A 222 8.70 1.28 10.48
N ILE A 223 7.73 0.88 11.32
CA ILE A 223 8.01 0.28 12.63
C ILE A 223 8.84 -1.00 12.48
N SER A 224 8.53 -1.86 11.50
CA SER A 224 9.33 -3.07 11.23
C SER A 224 10.77 -2.69 10.85
N LEU A 225 10.95 -1.80 9.87
CA LEU A 225 12.26 -1.34 9.41
C LEU A 225 13.09 -0.69 10.52
N ILE A 226 12.44 0.06 11.43
CA ILE A 226 13.10 0.66 12.60
C ILE A 226 13.72 -0.42 13.50
N PHE A 227 13.00 -1.52 13.74
CA PHE A 227 13.49 -2.65 14.54
C PHE A 227 14.52 -3.52 13.80
N GLU A 228 14.47 -3.56 12.46
CA GLU A 228 15.53 -4.17 11.64
C GLU A 228 16.84 -3.38 11.71
N LEU A 229 16.77 -2.04 11.71
CA LEU A 229 17.96 -1.18 11.80
C LEU A 229 18.60 -1.12 13.19
N SER A 230 17.82 -1.39 14.24
CA SER A 230 18.34 -1.60 15.59
C SER A 230 17.30 -2.23 16.53
N LYS A 231 17.78 -2.99 17.54
CA LYS A 231 16.92 -3.65 18.54
C LYS A 231 16.06 -2.70 19.38
N SER A 232 16.42 -1.41 19.50
CA SER A 232 15.69 -0.43 20.30
C SER A 232 15.11 0.70 19.43
N PHE A 233 13.90 1.16 19.78
CA PHE A 233 13.12 2.05 18.92
C PHE A 233 13.81 3.40 18.65
N LYS A 234 14.33 4.09 19.68
CA LYS A 234 14.93 5.43 19.53
C LYS A 234 16.10 5.49 18.54
N PRO A 235 17.18 4.68 18.67
CA PRO A 235 18.27 4.71 17.70
C PRO A 235 17.83 4.20 16.32
N GLY A 236 16.90 3.23 16.27
CA GLY A 236 16.37 2.70 15.01
C GLY A 236 15.59 3.76 14.23
N PHE A 237 14.76 4.53 14.93
CA PHE A 237 14.01 5.65 14.36
C PHE A 237 14.94 6.72 13.77
N LYS A 238 15.99 7.11 14.50
CA LYS A 238 16.99 8.06 13.98
C LYS A 238 17.68 7.53 12.73
N LYS A 239 18.05 6.23 12.71
CA LYS A 239 18.65 5.60 11.52
C LYS A 239 17.66 5.52 10.35
N PHE A 240 16.41 5.17 10.63
CA PHE A 240 15.36 5.06 9.63
C PHE A 240 15.15 6.40 8.92
N ILE A 241 14.91 7.47 9.67
CA ILE A 241 14.70 8.81 9.10
C ILE A 241 15.89 9.23 8.23
N ASN A 242 17.11 9.12 8.73
CA ASN A 242 18.31 9.50 7.98
C ASN A 242 18.48 8.71 6.68
N LYS A 243 18.07 7.43 6.66
CA LYS A 243 18.18 6.56 5.49
C LYS A 243 17.00 6.68 4.53
N ALA A 244 15.82 7.02 5.03
CA ALA A 244 14.60 7.14 4.23
C ALA A 244 14.55 8.46 3.43
N ILE A 245 15.01 9.58 4.03
CA ILE A 245 14.93 10.92 3.44
C ILE A 245 15.44 10.98 1.97
N PRO A 246 16.63 10.45 1.62
CA PRO A 246 17.18 10.67 0.27
C PRO A 246 16.30 10.08 -0.84
N LEU A 247 15.84 8.84 -0.67
CA LEU A 247 15.03 8.17 -1.68
C LEU A 247 13.61 8.77 -1.71
N THR A 248 12.99 9.02 -0.54
CA THR A 248 11.68 9.66 -0.46
C THR A 248 11.68 11.04 -1.12
N PHE A 249 12.69 11.87 -0.83
CA PHE A 249 12.81 13.22 -1.39
C PHE A 249 13.00 13.19 -2.91
N THR A 250 13.87 12.31 -3.40
CA THR A 250 14.11 12.16 -4.85
C THR A 250 12.82 11.74 -5.57
N THR A 251 12.12 10.72 -5.06
CA THR A 251 10.85 10.26 -5.64
C THR A 251 9.77 11.34 -5.56
N ALA A 252 9.71 12.10 -4.47
CA ALA A 252 8.76 13.21 -4.35
C ALA A 252 9.00 14.30 -5.40
N ILE A 253 10.26 14.68 -5.66
CA ILE A 253 10.60 15.60 -6.75
C ILE A 253 10.17 15.04 -8.10
N MET A 254 10.42 13.75 -8.37
CA MET A 254 10.02 13.11 -9.62
C MET A 254 8.50 13.13 -9.80
N PHE A 255 7.73 12.89 -8.73
CA PHE A 255 6.27 12.94 -8.78
C PHE A 255 5.78 14.38 -9.03
N LEU A 256 6.35 15.37 -8.35
CA LEU A 256 6.00 16.78 -8.58
C LEU A 256 6.32 17.23 -10.02
N PHE A 257 7.46 16.78 -10.57
CA PHE A 257 7.82 17.04 -11.96
C PHE A 257 6.85 16.36 -12.95
N ALA A 258 6.45 15.12 -12.67
CA ALA A 258 5.45 14.41 -13.47
C ALA A 258 4.09 15.13 -13.44
N ILE A 259 3.64 15.61 -12.28
CA ILE A 259 2.41 16.39 -12.14
C ILE A 259 2.51 17.70 -12.94
N TYR A 260 3.63 18.43 -12.78
CA TYR A 260 3.87 19.67 -13.53
C TYR A 260 3.76 19.45 -15.04
N PHE A 261 4.35 18.37 -15.55
CA PHE A 261 4.26 18.03 -16.98
C PHE A 261 2.84 17.63 -17.40
N LEU A 262 2.18 16.76 -16.63
CA LEU A 262 0.82 16.25 -16.93
C LEU A 262 -0.26 17.32 -16.82
N ASN A 263 -0.07 18.34 -16.00
CA ASN A 263 -0.98 19.47 -15.85
C ASN A 263 -1.10 20.32 -17.14
N ASN A 264 -0.22 20.12 -18.14
CA ASN A 264 -0.38 20.70 -19.46
C ASN A 264 -1.42 19.97 -20.33
N PHE A 265 -1.79 18.74 -19.96
CA PHE A 265 -2.65 17.85 -20.75
C PHE A 265 -3.95 17.47 -20.03
N TYR A 266 -3.94 17.47 -18.70
CA TYR A 266 -5.05 17.07 -17.85
C TYR A 266 -5.36 18.16 -16.82
N LYS A 267 -6.57 18.13 -16.24
CA LYS A 267 -6.88 18.92 -15.05
C LYS A 267 -5.94 18.51 -13.90
N LEU A 268 -5.68 19.43 -12.98
CA LEU A 268 -4.75 19.21 -11.88
C LEU A 268 -5.09 17.93 -11.08
N ASP A 269 -6.35 17.74 -10.71
CA ASP A 269 -6.78 16.58 -9.92
C ASP A 269 -6.60 15.26 -10.69
N GLU A 270 -6.90 15.24 -11.99
CA GLU A 270 -6.67 14.08 -12.85
C GLU A 270 -5.17 13.77 -12.99
N ALA A 271 -4.33 14.79 -13.14
CA ALA A 271 -2.88 14.64 -13.15
C ALA A 271 -2.37 14.06 -11.82
N ILE A 272 -2.91 14.53 -10.68
CA ILE A 272 -2.59 14.00 -9.36
C ILE A 272 -3.03 12.53 -9.24
N TYR A 273 -4.25 12.16 -9.64
CA TYR A 273 -4.70 10.77 -9.62
C TYR A 273 -3.81 9.86 -10.47
N LYS A 274 -3.48 10.28 -11.69
CA LYS A 274 -2.56 9.52 -12.56
C LYS A 274 -1.20 9.34 -11.90
N VAL A 275 -0.61 10.39 -11.33
CA VAL A 275 0.71 10.29 -10.66
C VAL A 275 0.65 9.45 -9.40
N ILE A 276 -0.42 9.57 -8.59
CA ILE A 276 -0.59 8.72 -7.41
C ILE A 276 -0.69 7.25 -7.84
N PHE A 277 -1.63 6.86 -8.69
CA PHE A 277 -1.87 5.44 -8.94
C PHE A 277 -0.84 4.81 -9.90
N ILE A 278 -0.48 5.48 -11.00
CA ILE A 278 0.52 4.97 -11.95
C ILE A 278 1.91 5.07 -11.33
N GLY A 279 2.22 6.19 -10.66
CA GLY A 279 3.49 6.39 -9.98
C GLY A 279 3.67 5.38 -8.84
N LEU A 280 2.69 5.20 -7.96
CA LEU A 280 2.77 4.16 -6.91
C LEU A 280 2.93 2.78 -7.53
N ALA A 281 2.14 2.40 -8.54
CA ALA A 281 2.32 1.11 -9.21
C ALA A 281 3.74 0.91 -9.76
N SER A 282 4.33 1.94 -10.37
CA SER A 282 5.69 1.90 -10.91
C SER A 282 6.77 1.68 -9.84
N LEU A 283 6.50 2.02 -8.57
CA LEU A 283 7.39 1.78 -7.44
C LEU A 283 7.06 0.46 -6.72
N THR A 284 5.77 0.13 -6.60
CA THR A 284 5.30 -1.06 -5.88
C THR A 284 5.73 -2.36 -6.55
N PHE A 285 5.68 -2.47 -7.88
CA PHE A 285 6.14 -3.68 -8.57
C PHE A 285 7.63 -4.01 -8.32
N PRO A 286 8.59 -3.10 -8.54
CA PRO A 286 9.99 -3.38 -8.24
C PRO A 286 10.23 -3.59 -6.74
N HIS A 287 9.53 -2.86 -5.86
CA HIS A 287 9.59 -3.07 -4.41
C HIS A 287 9.18 -4.50 -4.00
N ILE A 288 7.99 -4.97 -4.44
CA ILE A 288 7.49 -6.31 -4.10
C ILE A 288 8.40 -7.40 -4.68
N LEU A 289 8.90 -7.19 -5.90
CA LEU A 289 9.87 -8.10 -6.51
C LEU A 289 11.14 -8.19 -5.66
N LEU A 290 11.66 -7.05 -5.18
CA LEU A 290 12.83 -6.98 -4.31
C LEU A 290 12.60 -7.73 -3.00
N GLU A 291 11.49 -7.47 -2.29
CA GLU A 291 11.12 -8.17 -1.05
C GLU A 291 11.05 -9.69 -1.26
N TYR A 292 10.37 -10.12 -2.33
CA TYR A 292 10.24 -11.54 -2.66
C TYR A 292 11.59 -12.21 -2.93
N LEU A 293 12.44 -11.57 -3.73
CA LEU A 293 13.77 -12.11 -4.06
C LEU A 293 14.67 -12.16 -2.84
N LEU A 294 14.62 -11.15 -1.95
CA LEU A 294 15.37 -11.18 -0.69
C LEU A 294 14.90 -12.30 0.22
N GLU A 295 13.59 -12.41 0.48
CA GLU A 295 13.03 -13.45 1.34
C GLU A 295 13.39 -14.86 0.86
N LYS A 296 13.42 -15.07 -0.46
CA LYS A 296 13.76 -16.36 -1.06
C LYS A 296 15.24 -16.71 -0.95
N ASN A 297 16.14 -15.73 -1.06
CA ASN A 297 17.58 -15.97 -1.05
C ASN A 297 18.17 -15.95 0.37
N GLU A 298 17.60 -15.20 1.32
CA GLU A 298 18.01 -15.26 2.73
C GLU A 298 17.67 -16.61 3.38
N LYS A 299 16.61 -17.28 2.94
CA LYS A 299 16.27 -18.64 3.42
C LYS A 299 17.19 -19.74 2.88
N ARG A 300 18.07 -19.43 1.91
CA ARG A 300 19.00 -20.39 1.28
C ARG A 300 20.42 -20.32 1.83
N THR A 301 20.75 -19.28 2.59
CA THR A 301 22.03 -19.05 3.27
C THR A 301 21.91 -19.40 4.74
#